data_AF-A0A3D0PA86-F1
#
_entry.id   AF-A0A3D0PA86-F1
#
_cell.length_a   1.000
_cell.length_b   1.000
_cell.length_c   1.000
_cell.angle_alpha   90.00
_cell.angle_beta   90.00
_cell.angle_gamma   90.00
#
_symmetry.space_group_name_H-M   'P 1'
#
loop_
_entity.id
_entity.type
_entity.pdbx_description
1 polymer ?
#
loop_
_entity_poly.entity_id
_entity_poly.type
_entity_poly.pdbx_seq_one_letter_code
_entity_poly.pdbx_strand_id
1 'polypeptide(L)'
;ERREQQALPPQDAITVLATGPLTSEPLAEDLRQFTGRADCHFFDAASPIVHGESIDLSVAFRASRYDKGDADYINCPMDKEQYLAFHQALLEAEQAELKDFDKNDATFFEGCLPIEELARRGEDTMRYGPLKPIGLWDPRWGDVNDRDVRRAKRAYAVVQLRQEDKDGRLWNLVGFQTNLKWGEQKRVLQMIPGLGQAEFVRFGVMHRNTFLESPQLLQPTLQFRQRPNLLAAGQITGTEGYAAAVAGGWLAGTNAARLARGLEPIDLPATCMSGALTHFVSEAPTAKFQPMPPNFGLLPDLPERIRDKRARYGAYRDRALQDLEPMRALQPETVTA
;
A
#
# COMPACT_ATOMS: atom_id res chain seq x y z
N GLU A 1 -3.21 7.76 -30.51
CA GLU A 1 -2.30 8.88 -30.19
C GLU A 1 -2.11 8.94 -28.68
N ARG A 2 -0.89 9.07 -28.16
CA ARG A 2 -0.63 9.26 -26.72
C ARG A 2 -0.32 10.73 -26.51
N ARG A 3 -1.19 11.44 -25.80
CA ARG A 3 -1.01 12.86 -25.43
C ARG A 3 -1.34 13.06 -23.96
N GLU A 4 -0.76 14.09 -23.37
CA GLU A 4 -1.15 14.53 -22.03
C GLU A 4 -2.56 15.13 -22.10
N GLN A 5 -3.44 14.69 -21.19
CA GLN A 5 -4.79 15.22 -21.06
C GLN A 5 -4.79 16.23 -19.92
N GLN A 6 -5.16 17.48 -20.23
CA GLN A 6 -5.10 18.60 -19.28
C GLN A 6 -6.48 19.02 -18.75
N ALA A 7 -7.57 18.50 -19.34
CA ALA A 7 -8.95 18.82 -18.98
C ALA A 7 -9.84 17.58 -19.12
N LEU A 8 -11.00 17.61 -18.49
CA LEU A 8 -12.04 16.62 -18.59
C LEU A 8 -12.51 16.47 -20.05
N PRO A 9 -12.87 15.25 -20.45
CA PRO A 9 -13.35 14.97 -21.80
C PRO A 9 -14.72 15.63 -22.06
N PRO A 10 -15.12 15.81 -23.34
CA PRO A 10 -16.44 16.31 -23.73
C PRO A 10 -17.59 15.57 -23.04
N GLN A 11 -18.68 16.25 -22.71
CA GLN A 11 -19.72 15.74 -21.80
C GLN A 11 -20.41 14.45 -22.27
N ASP A 12 -20.43 14.18 -23.57
CA ASP A 12 -21.02 13.00 -24.21
C ASP A 12 -20.06 11.80 -24.29
N ALA A 13 -18.75 12.04 -24.18
CA ALA A 13 -17.74 10.99 -24.26
C ALA A 13 -17.76 10.07 -23.03
N ILE A 14 -17.70 8.76 -23.29
CA ILE A 14 -17.47 7.73 -22.28
C ILE A 14 -15.99 7.69 -21.95
N THR A 15 -15.61 7.91 -20.70
CA THR A 15 -14.19 8.02 -20.30
C THR A 15 -13.92 7.42 -18.93
N VAL A 16 -12.77 6.77 -18.79
CA VAL A 16 -12.22 6.29 -17.50
C VAL A 16 -11.01 7.15 -17.12
N LEU A 17 -11.08 7.81 -15.97
CA LEU A 17 -9.96 8.52 -15.34
C LEU A 17 -9.14 7.53 -14.49
N ALA A 18 -7.88 7.30 -14.88
CA ALA A 18 -6.98 6.36 -14.20
C ALA A 18 -5.55 6.92 -14.06
N THR A 19 -5.45 8.21 -13.72
CA THR A 19 -4.19 8.98 -13.66
C THR A 19 -3.34 8.69 -12.43
N GLY A 20 -3.90 8.00 -11.43
CA GLY A 20 -3.18 7.62 -10.21
C GLY A 20 -2.78 8.82 -9.34
N PRO A 21 -1.73 8.69 -8.51
CA PRO A 21 -1.35 9.72 -7.53
C PRO A 21 -0.79 11.01 -8.15
N LEU A 22 -0.26 10.93 -9.37
CA LEU A 22 0.43 12.03 -10.05
C LEU A 22 -0.45 12.62 -11.16
N THR A 23 -1.72 12.86 -10.84
CA THR A 23 -2.63 13.59 -11.72
C THR A 23 -2.05 14.98 -11.98
N SER A 24 -1.99 15.41 -13.24
CA SER A 24 -1.40 16.71 -13.60
C SER A 24 -2.21 17.86 -13.01
N GLU A 25 -1.53 18.94 -12.62
CA GLU A 25 -2.18 20.10 -11.98
C GLU A 25 -3.35 20.68 -12.82
N PRO A 26 -3.25 20.82 -14.16
CA PRO A 26 -4.37 21.31 -14.96
C PRO A 26 -5.62 20.41 -14.87
N LEU A 27 -5.43 19.09 -14.92
CA LEU A 27 -6.54 18.14 -14.84
C LEU A 27 -7.12 18.07 -13.42
N ALA A 28 -6.28 18.19 -12.39
CA ALA A 28 -6.73 18.27 -11.00
C ALA A 28 -7.58 19.52 -10.77
N GLU A 29 -7.18 20.68 -11.30
CA GLU A 29 -7.98 21.92 -11.22
C GLU A 29 -9.33 21.79 -11.91
N ASP A 30 -9.38 21.22 -13.10
CA ASP A 30 -10.64 21.00 -13.80
C ASP A 30 -11.55 19.99 -13.08
N LEU A 31 -10.98 18.97 -12.45
CA LEU A 31 -11.72 18.05 -11.56
C LEU A 31 -12.28 18.76 -10.32
N ARG A 32 -11.55 19.66 -9.70
CA ARG A 32 -12.04 20.47 -8.56
C ARG A 32 -13.23 21.33 -8.98
N GLN A 33 -13.13 21.97 -10.14
CA GLN A 33 -14.22 22.79 -10.71
C GLN A 33 -15.45 21.95 -11.02
N PHE A 34 -15.27 20.79 -11.64
CA PHE A 34 -16.36 19.87 -11.96
C PHE A 34 -17.06 19.31 -10.71
N THR A 35 -16.29 18.93 -9.69
CA THR A 35 -16.84 18.29 -8.48
C THR A 35 -17.39 19.29 -7.46
N GLY A 36 -16.96 20.56 -7.52
CA GLY A 36 -17.27 21.57 -6.50
C GLY A 36 -16.73 21.19 -5.11
N ARG A 37 -15.65 20.39 -5.09
CA ARG A 37 -15.00 19.89 -3.88
C ARG A 37 -13.50 20.16 -3.99
N ALA A 38 -12.90 20.48 -2.85
CA ALA A 38 -11.44 20.48 -2.77
C ALA A 38 -10.94 19.03 -2.85
N ASP A 39 -9.75 18.84 -3.41
CA ASP A 39 -9.13 17.53 -3.44
C ASP A 39 -8.81 17.02 -2.03
N CYS A 40 -8.98 15.72 -1.82
CA CYS A 40 -8.38 15.05 -0.68
C CYS A 40 -6.90 14.80 -0.98
N HIS A 41 -6.07 14.88 0.06
CA HIS A 41 -4.67 14.55 -0.06
C HIS A 41 -4.25 13.70 1.14
N PHE A 42 -3.31 12.81 0.88
CA PHE A 42 -2.59 12.08 1.91
C PHE A 42 -1.11 12.11 1.60
N PHE A 43 -0.31 11.88 2.63
CA PHE A 43 1.13 11.73 2.44
C PHE A 43 1.50 10.26 2.53
N ASP A 44 2.27 9.80 1.56
CA ASP A 44 2.93 8.49 1.56
C ASP A 44 4.44 8.73 1.55
N ALA A 45 5.23 7.85 2.16
CA ALA A 45 6.69 7.96 2.11
C ALA A 45 7.34 6.83 1.33
N ALA A 46 8.40 7.18 0.60
CA ALA A 46 9.30 6.20 0.02
C ALA A 46 10.34 5.76 1.05
N SER A 47 10.69 4.47 1.04
CA SER A 47 11.81 3.96 1.84
C SER A 47 13.16 4.18 1.14
N PRO A 48 14.25 4.35 1.92
CA PRO A 48 15.60 4.47 1.37
C PRO A 48 16.06 3.22 0.60
N ILE A 49 17.00 3.43 -0.32
CA ILE A 49 17.69 2.38 -1.07
C ILE A 49 19.19 2.50 -0.84
N VAL A 50 19.82 1.36 -0.54
CA VAL A 50 21.27 1.25 -0.34
C VAL A 50 21.93 0.40 -1.42
N HIS A 51 23.22 0.60 -1.63
CA HIS A 51 24.02 -0.22 -2.54
C HIS A 51 24.32 -1.59 -1.91
N GLY A 52 24.11 -2.67 -2.65
CA GLY A 52 24.24 -4.04 -2.15
C GLY A 52 25.63 -4.38 -1.62
N GLU A 53 26.69 -3.88 -2.26
CA GLU A 53 28.08 -4.10 -1.85
C GLU A 53 28.45 -3.41 -0.53
N SER A 54 27.66 -2.40 -0.12
CA SER A 54 27.89 -1.68 1.14
C SER A 54 27.25 -2.37 2.36
N ILE A 55 26.54 -3.49 2.14
CA ILE A 55 25.90 -4.27 3.20
C ILE A 55 26.89 -5.31 3.73
N ASP A 56 27.13 -5.28 5.04
CA ASP A 56 27.98 -6.26 5.71
C ASP A 56 27.22 -7.58 5.96
N LEU A 57 27.43 -8.53 5.04
CA LEU A 57 26.87 -9.88 5.09
C LEU A 57 27.55 -10.80 6.12
N SER A 58 28.61 -10.35 6.81
CA SER A 58 29.12 -11.08 7.98
C SER A 58 28.18 -10.94 9.19
N VAL A 59 27.34 -9.90 9.18
CA VAL A 59 26.31 -9.62 10.19
C VAL A 59 24.91 -9.91 9.65
N ALA A 60 24.59 -9.39 8.45
CA ALA A 60 23.31 -9.64 7.81
C ALA A 60 23.25 -11.05 7.17
N PHE A 61 22.05 -11.56 6.87
CA PHE A 61 21.88 -12.87 6.23
C PHE A 61 20.72 -12.90 5.24
N ARG A 62 20.84 -13.73 4.20
CA ARG A 62 19.77 -13.93 3.21
C ARG A 62 18.80 -15.00 3.71
N ALA A 63 17.52 -14.66 3.77
CA ALA A 63 16.45 -15.60 4.13
C ALA A 63 15.08 -15.03 3.81
N SER A 64 14.17 -15.90 3.40
CA SER A 64 12.74 -15.62 3.32
C SER A 64 12.03 -16.16 4.55
N ARG A 65 10.89 -15.57 4.93
CA ARG A 65 10.15 -16.03 6.12
C ARG A 65 9.68 -17.46 5.94
N TYR A 66 9.97 -18.32 6.92
CA TYR A 66 9.64 -19.74 6.94
C TYR A 66 10.26 -20.54 5.77
N ASP A 67 11.35 -20.05 5.19
CA ASP A 67 12.00 -20.63 4.00
C ASP A 67 11.04 -20.85 2.82
N LYS A 68 10.02 -19.99 2.72
CA LYS A 68 9.06 -20.01 1.61
C LYS A 68 9.39 -18.93 0.60
N GLY A 69 9.81 -19.35 -0.60
CA GLY A 69 10.13 -18.47 -1.74
C GLY A 69 11.63 -18.44 -2.05
N ASP A 70 12.00 -17.68 -3.07
CA ASP A 70 13.39 -17.36 -3.38
C ASP A 70 13.98 -16.45 -2.27
N ALA A 71 15.30 -16.49 -2.06
CA ALA A 71 16.00 -15.75 -0.99
C ALA A 71 16.17 -14.26 -1.35
N ASP A 72 15.04 -13.58 -1.55
CA ASP A 72 14.95 -12.21 -2.09
C ASP A 72 15.20 -11.10 -1.05
N TYR A 73 15.40 -11.51 0.21
CA TYR A 73 15.57 -10.58 1.32
C TYR A 73 16.93 -10.76 2.00
N ILE A 74 17.59 -9.63 2.26
CA ILE A 74 18.67 -9.53 3.24
C ILE A 74 18.06 -9.10 4.58
N ASN A 75 18.47 -9.76 5.65
CA ASN A 75 17.94 -9.56 6.99
C ASN A 75 19.06 -9.06 7.90
N CYS A 76 18.84 -7.91 8.51
CA CYS A 76 19.73 -7.25 9.45
C CYS A 76 19.19 -7.44 10.88
N PRO A 77 19.69 -8.44 11.63
CA PRO A 77 19.18 -8.75 12.96
C PRO A 77 19.67 -7.73 13.99
N MET A 78 18.79 -7.39 14.94
CA MET A 78 19.12 -6.58 16.12
C MET A 78 18.86 -7.38 17.39
N ASP A 79 19.76 -7.23 18.36
CA ASP A 79 19.43 -7.54 19.76
C ASP A 79 18.54 -6.46 20.38
N LYS A 80 18.21 -6.63 21.67
CA LYS A 80 17.33 -5.69 22.37
C LYS A 80 17.98 -4.32 22.57
N GLU A 81 19.27 -4.28 22.89
CA GLU A 81 19.97 -3.03 23.17
C GLU A 81 20.12 -2.18 21.90
N GLN A 82 20.53 -2.81 20.81
CA GLN A 82 20.61 -2.20 19.49
C GLN A 82 19.25 -1.66 19.03
N TYR A 83 18.19 -2.44 19.23
CA TYR A 83 16.83 -2.00 18.90
C TYR A 83 16.40 -0.77 19.69
N LEU A 84 16.65 -0.75 21.01
CA LEU A 84 16.27 0.37 21.86
C LEU A 84 17.07 1.64 21.52
N ALA A 85 18.37 1.50 21.25
CA ALA A 85 19.19 2.60 20.79
C ALA A 85 18.70 3.16 19.44
N PHE A 86 18.36 2.27 18.49
CA PHE A 86 17.79 2.65 17.19
C PHE A 86 16.42 3.34 17.33
N HIS A 87 15.53 2.80 18.17
CA HIS A 87 14.22 3.38 18.48
C HIS A 87 14.36 4.78 19.08
N GLN A 88 15.26 4.96 20.05
CA GLN A 88 15.52 6.27 20.65
C GLN A 88 16.06 7.26 19.62
N ALA A 89 16.99 6.83 18.76
CA ALA A 89 17.54 7.67 17.71
C ALA A 89 16.48 8.13 16.70
N LEU A 90 15.48 7.30 16.40
CA LEU A 90 14.32 7.67 15.57
C LEU A 90 13.44 8.73 16.24
N LEU A 91 13.22 8.64 17.56
CA LEU A 91 12.39 9.60 18.29
C LEU A 91 13.01 11.01 18.33
N GLU A 92 14.34 11.06 18.42
CA GLU A 92 15.16 12.27 18.48
C GLU A 92 15.49 12.87 17.11
N ALA A 93 15.35 12.08 16.05
CA ALA A 93 15.77 12.49 14.72
C ALA A 93 14.93 13.65 14.15
N GLU A 94 15.62 14.57 13.47
CA GLU A 94 14.95 15.71 12.85
C GLU A 94 14.19 15.31 11.57
N GLN A 95 12.93 15.72 11.49
CA GLN A 95 12.11 15.58 10.30
C GLN A 95 12.31 16.76 9.33
N ALA A 96 12.14 16.50 8.04
CA ALA A 96 12.09 17.55 7.04
C ALA A 96 10.82 18.41 7.25
N GLU A 97 10.94 19.72 7.03
CA GLU A 97 9.78 20.60 7.12
C GLU A 97 8.79 20.29 5.99
N LEU A 98 7.58 19.88 6.37
CA LEU A 98 6.44 19.88 5.48
C LEU A 98 6.04 21.34 5.23
N LYS A 99 5.75 21.72 3.97
CA LYS A 99 5.42 23.11 3.61
C LYS A 99 4.19 23.57 4.42
N ASP A 100 4.13 24.86 4.77
CA ASP A 100 3.22 25.39 5.83
C ASP A 100 1.71 25.13 5.64
N PHE A 101 1.24 24.77 4.44
CA PHE A 101 -0.15 24.35 4.21
C PHE A 101 -0.44 22.90 4.64
N ASP A 102 0.59 22.10 4.94
CA ASP A 102 0.50 20.68 5.25
C ASP A 102 0.51 20.38 6.76
N LYS A 103 0.91 21.33 7.63
CA LYS A 103 1.13 21.10 9.08
C LYS A 103 -0.15 20.91 9.90
N ASN A 104 -1.26 21.50 9.47
CA ASN A 104 -2.54 21.39 10.20
C ASN A 104 -3.44 20.24 9.70
N ASP A 105 -3.07 19.60 8.58
CA ASP A 105 -3.87 18.60 7.86
C ASP A 105 -3.09 17.31 7.54
N ALA A 106 -1.87 17.12 8.09
CA ALA A 106 -1.04 15.94 7.90
C ALA A 106 -1.68 14.67 8.51
N THR A 107 -2.73 14.19 7.85
CA THR A 107 -3.29 12.86 8.06
C THR A 107 -2.36 11.91 7.34
N PHE A 108 -1.40 11.35 8.06
CA PHE A 108 -0.56 10.29 7.50
C PHE A 108 -1.45 9.12 7.09
N PHE A 109 -1.14 8.51 5.94
CA PHE A 109 -1.84 7.32 5.52
C PHE A 109 -1.48 6.15 6.46
N GLU A 110 -2.47 5.65 7.21
CA GLU A 110 -2.29 4.60 8.22
C GLU A 110 -1.67 3.30 7.67
N GLY A 111 -1.87 3.02 6.38
CA GLY A 111 -1.26 1.88 5.71
C GLY A 111 0.24 2.04 5.41
N CYS A 112 0.78 3.27 5.47
CA CYS A 112 2.14 3.58 5.05
C CYS A 112 2.78 4.69 5.92
N LEU A 113 2.74 4.50 7.23
CA LEU A 113 3.26 5.45 8.21
C LEU A 113 4.80 5.54 8.16
N PRO A 114 5.38 6.74 8.36
CA PRO A 114 6.82 6.88 8.55
C PRO A 114 7.33 6.06 9.74
N ILE A 115 8.54 5.50 9.63
CA ILE A 115 9.13 4.63 10.65
C ILE A 115 9.31 5.37 11.99
N GLU A 116 9.62 6.67 11.95
CA GLU A 116 9.68 7.52 13.13
C GLU A 116 8.31 7.73 13.81
N GLU A 117 7.22 7.73 13.04
CA GLU A 117 5.86 7.81 13.61
C GLU A 117 5.43 6.48 14.21
N LEU A 118 5.83 5.35 13.61
CA LEU A 118 5.68 4.03 14.24
C LEU A 118 6.45 3.95 15.56
N ALA A 119 7.66 4.50 15.62
CA ALA A 119 8.45 4.57 16.85
C ALA A 119 7.73 5.38 17.94
N ARG A 120 7.12 6.52 17.59
CA ARG A 120 6.35 7.37 18.53
C ARG A 120 5.12 6.69 19.10
N ARG A 121 4.46 5.82 18.32
CA ARG A 121 3.25 5.08 18.74
C ARG A 121 3.52 4.01 19.80
N GLY A 122 4.78 3.62 20.01
CA GLY A 122 5.19 2.75 21.11
C GLY A 122 6.43 1.92 20.80
N GLU A 123 7.15 1.51 21.85
CA GLU A 123 8.40 0.75 21.75
C GLU A 123 8.22 -0.53 20.92
N ASP A 124 7.16 -1.31 21.10
CA ASP A 124 6.96 -2.57 20.38
C ASP A 124 6.27 -2.42 18.99
N THR A 125 5.79 -1.23 18.64
CA THR A 125 5.00 -1.01 17.41
C THR A 125 5.75 -1.47 16.17
N MET A 126 7.02 -1.06 16.03
CA MET A 126 7.86 -1.45 14.89
C MET A 126 8.11 -2.97 14.85
N ARG A 127 8.26 -3.62 16.02
CA ARG A 127 8.47 -5.08 16.14
C ARG A 127 7.23 -5.91 15.83
N TYR A 128 6.04 -5.35 15.95
CA TYR A 128 4.83 -5.99 15.46
C TYR A 128 4.57 -5.68 13.97
N GLY A 129 5.14 -4.60 13.46
CA GLY A 129 5.10 -4.20 12.05
C GLY A 129 6.40 -4.55 11.28
N PRO A 130 7.11 -3.55 10.74
CA PRO A 130 8.19 -3.77 9.75
C PRO A 130 9.42 -4.49 10.30
N LEU A 131 9.68 -4.41 11.62
CA LEU A 131 10.86 -4.99 12.26
C LEU A 131 10.60 -6.38 12.88
N LYS A 132 9.50 -7.02 12.51
CA LYS A 132 9.08 -8.30 13.09
C LYS A 132 10.08 -9.43 12.79
N PRO A 133 10.60 -10.15 13.80
CA PRO A 133 11.61 -11.20 13.59
C PRO A 133 11.02 -12.58 13.23
N ILE A 134 9.69 -12.73 13.23
CA ILE A 134 9.05 -14.07 13.16
C ILE A 134 9.30 -14.78 11.81
N GLY A 135 9.74 -16.03 11.88
CA GLY A 135 9.96 -16.87 10.71
C GLY A 135 11.30 -16.62 10.03
N LEU A 136 12.20 -15.86 10.63
CA LEU A 136 13.55 -15.62 10.13
C LEU A 136 14.56 -16.30 11.05
N TRP A 137 15.57 -16.93 10.44
CA TRP A 137 16.63 -17.62 11.16
C TRP A 137 17.93 -17.50 10.37
N ASP A 138 19.00 -17.14 11.06
CA ASP A 138 20.34 -17.20 10.49
C ASP A 138 20.93 -18.59 10.76
N PRO A 139 21.31 -19.37 9.73
CA PRO A 139 21.94 -20.67 9.90
C PRO A 139 23.18 -20.64 10.80
N ARG A 140 23.88 -19.50 10.88
CA ARG A 140 25.05 -19.30 11.75
C ARG A 140 24.71 -19.38 13.24
N TRP A 141 23.44 -19.22 13.62
CA TRP A 141 22.98 -19.31 15.00
C TRP A 141 22.83 -20.75 15.51
N GLY A 142 22.83 -21.74 14.61
CA GLY A 142 22.65 -23.16 14.93
C GLY A 142 21.33 -23.73 14.43
N ASP A 143 20.89 -24.87 14.98
CA ASP A 143 19.64 -25.52 14.60
C ASP A 143 18.42 -24.76 15.15
N VAL A 144 17.53 -24.31 14.25
CA VAL A 144 16.28 -23.62 14.60
C VAL A 144 15.32 -24.50 15.39
N ASN A 145 15.43 -25.83 15.25
CA ASN A 145 14.59 -26.80 15.95
C ASN A 145 15.08 -27.06 17.39
N ASP A 146 16.32 -26.70 17.71
CA ASP A 146 16.81 -26.73 19.08
C ASP A 146 16.20 -25.56 19.88
N ARG A 147 15.43 -25.92 20.92
CA ARG A 147 14.72 -24.96 21.76
C ARG A 147 15.64 -24.02 22.52
N ASP A 148 16.77 -24.50 23.00
CA ASP A 148 17.68 -23.72 23.83
C ASP A 148 18.48 -22.75 22.96
N VAL A 149 18.95 -23.22 21.80
CA VAL A 149 19.58 -22.37 20.78
C VAL A 149 18.61 -21.28 20.32
N ARG A 150 17.37 -21.65 19.95
CA ARG A 150 16.35 -20.69 19.51
C ARG A 150 16.02 -19.66 20.59
N ARG A 151 15.98 -20.05 21.87
CA ARG A 151 15.73 -19.12 22.96
C ARG A 151 16.89 -18.15 23.17
N ALA A 152 18.13 -18.61 23.03
CA ALA A 152 19.34 -17.83 23.25
C ALA A 152 19.70 -16.89 22.09
N LYS A 153 19.41 -17.27 20.84
CA LYS A 153 19.91 -16.59 19.63
C LYS A 153 18.87 -15.85 18.81
N ARG A 154 17.58 -15.93 19.16
CA ARG A 154 16.53 -15.19 18.42
C ARG A 154 16.83 -13.70 18.37
N ALA A 155 16.73 -13.11 17.18
CA ALA A 155 16.75 -11.66 17.03
C ALA A 155 15.56 -11.02 17.77
N TYR A 156 15.80 -9.88 18.40
CA TYR A 156 14.76 -9.08 19.03
C TYR A 156 13.96 -8.29 17.99
N ALA A 157 14.62 -7.84 16.93
CA ALA A 157 14.05 -7.15 15.78
C ALA A 157 14.87 -7.48 14.52
N VAL A 158 14.28 -7.33 13.33
CA VAL A 158 15.00 -7.55 12.06
C VAL A 158 14.58 -6.51 11.04
N VAL A 159 15.55 -5.79 10.47
CA VAL A 159 15.32 -4.96 9.28
C VAL A 159 15.47 -5.82 8.04
N GLN A 160 14.47 -5.84 7.17
CA GLN A 160 14.53 -6.57 5.90
C GLN A 160 14.85 -5.58 4.77
N LEU A 161 15.73 -5.99 3.86
CA LEU A 161 15.99 -5.30 2.61
C LEU A 161 15.55 -6.19 1.46
N ARG A 162 14.83 -5.63 0.49
CA ARG A 162 14.42 -6.33 -0.72
C ARG A 162 15.24 -5.87 -1.91
N GLN A 163 15.54 -6.79 -2.81
CA GLN A 163 16.21 -6.48 -4.07
C GLN A 163 15.27 -5.69 -4.99
N GLU A 164 15.75 -4.56 -5.54
CA GLU A 164 14.98 -3.70 -6.45
C GLU A 164 15.38 -3.88 -7.92
N ASP A 165 16.63 -4.27 -8.18
CA ASP A 165 17.19 -4.44 -9.52
C ASP A 165 17.54 -5.90 -9.80
N LYS A 166 17.65 -6.28 -11.09
CA LYS A 166 17.98 -7.66 -11.47
C LYS A 166 19.38 -8.09 -11.03
N ASP A 167 20.32 -7.16 -10.95
CA ASP A 167 21.73 -7.43 -10.67
C ASP A 167 22.05 -7.43 -9.17
N GLY A 168 21.08 -7.09 -8.31
CA GLY A 168 21.24 -7.09 -6.86
C GLY A 168 22.14 -5.97 -6.34
N ARG A 169 22.26 -4.86 -7.08
CA ARG A 169 23.01 -3.67 -6.68
C ARG A 169 22.18 -2.75 -5.80
N LEU A 170 20.86 -2.77 -5.91
CA LEU A 170 19.96 -1.85 -5.23
C LEU A 170 19.05 -2.61 -4.26
N TRP A 171 19.10 -2.20 -3.00
CA TRP A 171 18.37 -2.84 -1.91
C TRP A 171 17.52 -1.82 -1.17
N ASN A 172 16.19 -2.00 -1.22
CA ASN A 172 15.23 -1.15 -0.54
C ASN A 172 14.97 -1.62 0.88
N LEU A 173 15.00 -0.71 1.86
CA LEU A 173 14.65 -1.03 3.24
C LEU A 173 13.13 -1.19 3.38
N VAL A 174 12.66 -2.41 3.65
CA VAL A 174 11.25 -2.76 3.65
C VAL A 174 10.54 -2.17 4.86
N GLY A 175 9.53 -1.32 4.62
CA GLY A 175 8.73 -0.72 5.70
C GLY A 175 9.45 0.43 6.42
N PHE A 176 10.43 1.05 5.75
CA PHE A 176 11.22 2.19 6.25
C PHE A 176 10.85 3.48 5.51
N GLN A 177 9.57 3.66 5.20
CA GLN A 177 9.02 4.94 4.77
C GLN A 177 9.44 6.00 5.80
N THR A 178 9.90 7.18 5.38
CA THR A 178 10.40 8.19 6.33
C THR A 178 10.31 9.62 5.79
N ASN A 179 10.10 10.57 6.70
CA ASN A 179 10.18 12.02 6.51
C ASN A 179 11.42 12.62 7.20
N LEU A 180 12.35 11.80 7.71
CA LEU A 180 13.57 12.30 8.33
C LEU A 180 14.41 13.11 7.33
N LYS A 181 15.12 14.14 7.81
CA LYS A 181 16.12 14.84 6.99
C LYS A 181 17.17 13.84 6.50
N TRP A 182 17.73 14.04 5.31
CA TRP A 182 18.67 13.07 4.73
C TRP A 182 19.90 12.79 5.61
N GLY A 183 20.42 13.81 6.30
CA GLY A 183 21.51 13.62 7.27
C GLY A 183 21.11 12.70 8.42
N GLU A 184 19.87 12.82 8.90
CA GLU A 184 19.31 12.00 9.96
C GLU A 184 18.98 10.59 9.50
N GLN A 185 18.47 10.43 8.28
CA GLN A 185 18.30 9.10 7.67
C GLN A 185 19.64 8.36 7.63
N LYS A 186 20.70 9.00 7.14
CA LYS A 186 22.03 8.38 7.11
C LYS A 186 22.49 8.02 8.52
N ARG A 187 22.44 8.95 9.46
CA ARG A 187 22.87 8.74 10.86
C ARG A 187 22.14 7.59 11.53
N VAL A 188 20.81 7.59 11.45
CA VAL A 188 19.96 6.63 12.17
C VAL A 188 20.00 5.26 11.50
N LEU A 189 19.92 5.18 10.17
CA LEU A 189 19.88 3.91 9.46
C LEU A 189 21.24 3.19 9.45
N GLN A 190 22.35 3.92 9.57
CA GLN A 190 23.67 3.30 9.77
C GLN A 190 23.83 2.68 11.18
N MET A 191 22.90 2.90 12.11
CA MET A 191 22.87 2.15 13.38
C MET A 191 22.36 0.72 13.21
N ILE A 192 21.75 0.39 12.07
CA ILE A 192 21.22 -0.95 11.78
C ILE A 192 22.42 -1.91 11.58
N PRO A 193 22.48 -3.04 12.30
CA PRO A 193 23.54 -4.02 12.12
C PRO A 193 23.63 -4.51 10.68
N GLY A 194 24.83 -4.48 10.10
CA GLY A 194 25.06 -4.76 8.68
C GLY A 194 25.00 -3.53 7.76
N LEU A 195 24.49 -2.38 8.23
CA LEU A 195 24.38 -1.15 7.44
C LEU A 195 25.29 -0.01 7.93
N GLY A 196 26.24 -0.29 8.84
CA GLY A 196 27.12 0.73 9.42
C GLY A 196 27.95 1.54 8.41
N GLN A 197 28.24 0.96 7.24
CA GLN A 197 28.93 1.62 6.13
C GLN A 197 28.04 1.69 4.88
N ALA A 198 26.72 1.59 5.04
CA ALA A 198 25.80 1.57 3.92
C ALA A 198 25.91 2.86 3.08
N GLU A 199 25.98 2.68 1.77
CA GLU A 199 25.94 3.75 0.78
C GLU A 199 24.50 3.93 0.31
N PHE A 200 23.93 5.10 0.58
CA PHE A 200 22.56 5.44 0.20
C PHE A 200 22.52 5.94 -1.24
N VAL A 201 21.90 5.16 -2.12
CA VAL A 201 21.65 5.54 -3.52
C VAL A 201 20.43 6.46 -3.61
N ARG A 202 19.45 6.27 -2.72
CA ARG A 202 18.26 7.12 -2.62
C ARG A 202 17.80 7.21 -1.17
N PHE A 203 17.56 8.43 -0.70
CA PHE A 203 16.91 8.66 0.59
C PHE A 203 15.39 8.57 0.49
N GLY A 204 14.73 8.26 1.61
CA GLY A 204 13.29 8.32 1.74
C GLY A 204 12.79 9.76 1.66
N VAL A 205 11.57 9.92 1.18
CA VAL A 205 10.90 11.21 1.00
C VAL A 205 9.39 11.04 1.17
N MET A 206 8.71 12.07 1.69
CA MET A 206 7.25 12.14 1.67
C MET A 206 6.76 12.66 0.32
N HIS A 207 5.79 11.97 -0.26
CA HIS A 207 5.04 12.38 -1.42
C HIS A 207 3.62 12.75 -1.01
N ARG A 208 3.15 13.90 -1.46
CA ARG A 208 1.74 14.25 -1.40
C ARG A 208 1.02 13.58 -2.56
N ASN A 209 0.04 12.74 -2.24
CA ASN A 209 -0.79 12.06 -3.22
C ASN A 209 -2.20 12.69 -3.19
N THR A 210 -2.69 13.05 -4.37
CA THR A 210 -4.03 13.61 -4.55
C THR A 210 -5.02 12.51 -4.90
N PHE A 211 -6.22 12.57 -4.31
CA PHE A 211 -7.32 11.68 -4.62
C PHE A 211 -8.67 12.38 -4.43
N LEU A 212 -9.71 11.80 -5.01
CA LEU A 212 -11.07 12.31 -4.95
C LEU A 212 -11.72 12.01 -3.60
N GLU A 213 -12.63 12.88 -3.17
CA GLU A 213 -13.59 12.59 -2.08
C GLU A 213 -14.67 11.60 -2.58
N SER A 214 -14.23 10.42 -2.99
CA SER A 214 -15.00 9.43 -3.76
C SER A 214 -16.38 9.10 -3.18
N PRO A 215 -16.61 9.01 -1.84
CA PRO A 215 -17.93 8.66 -1.34
C PRO A 215 -19.05 9.63 -1.75
N GLN A 216 -18.70 10.91 -1.93
CA GLN A 216 -19.66 11.92 -2.41
C GLN A 216 -19.77 11.95 -3.95
N LEU A 217 -18.79 11.38 -4.66
CA LEU A 217 -18.60 11.60 -6.10
C LEU A 217 -18.91 10.37 -6.94
N LEU A 218 -18.63 9.16 -6.43
CA LEU A 218 -18.68 7.91 -7.18
C LEU A 218 -19.80 7.00 -6.70
N GLN A 219 -20.34 6.22 -7.64
CA GLN A 219 -21.17 5.05 -7.38
C GLN A 219 -20.29 3.78 -7.27
N PRO A 220 -20.77 2.68 -6.67
CA PRO A 220 -20.04 1.40 -6.63
C PRO A 220 -19.63 0.86 -8.01
N THR A 221 -20.36 1.26 -9.06
CA THR A 221 -20.04 1.01 -10.48
C THR A 221 -18.84 1.82 -11.01
N LEU A 222 -18.25 2.67 -10.16
CA LEU A 222 -17.17 3.63 -10.42
C LEU A 222 -17.53 4.81 -11.33
N GLN A 223 -18.81 5.00 -11.63
CA GLN A 223 -19.30 6.17 -12.35
C GLN A 223 -19.41 7.37 -11.42
N PHE A 224 -19.14 8.57 -11.96
CA PHE A 224 -19.47 9.81 -11.25
C PHE A 224 -20.99 9.97 -11.15
N ARG A 225 -21.48 10.29 -9.95
CA ARG A 225 -22.90 10.48 -9.65
C ARG A 225 -23.55 11.57 -10.51
N GLN A 226 -22.82 12.65 -10.80
CA GLN A 226 -23.31 13.78 -11.59
C GLN A 226 -23.11 13.60 -13.10
N ARG A 227 -22.24 12.67 -13.51
CA ARG A 227 -21.88 12.43 -14.91
C ARG A 227 -21.67 10.93 -15.15
N PRO A 228 -22.75 10.17 -15.44
CA PRO A 228 -22.68 8.70 -15.51
C PRO A 228 -21.74 8.13 -16.59
N ASN A 229 -21.38 8.90 -17.62
CA ASN A 229 -20.43 8.46 -18.64
C ASN A 229 -18.96 8.76 -18.30
N LEU A 230 -18.70 9.43 -17.18
CA LEU A 230 -17.37 9.60 -16.62
C LEU A 230 -17.18 8.59 -15.49
N LEU A 231 -16.09 7.84 -15.52
CA LEU A 231 -15.71 6.88 -14.50
C LEU A 231 -14.32 7.20 -13.96
N ALA A 232 -14.00 6.73 -12.75
CA ALA A 232 -12.65 6.84 -12.20
C ALA A 232 -12.19 5.50 -11.60
N ALA A 233 -10.90 5.20 -11.71
CA ALA A 233 -10.32 3.96 -11.19
C ALA A 233 -8.88 4.12 -10.71
N GLY A 234 -8.46 3.25 -9.80
CA GLY A 234 -7.12 3.25 -9.22
C GLY A 234 -6.95 4.26 -8.09
N GLN A 235 -5.72 4.70 -7.84
CA GLN A 235 -5.41 5.47 -6.64
C GLN A 235 -6.14 6.82 -6.55
N ILE A 236 -6.50 7.42 -7.68
CA ILE A 236 -7.30 8.65 -7.71
C ILE A 236 -8.68 8.48 -7.03
N THR A 237 -9.22 7.26 -6.93
CA THR A 237 -10.48 6.99 -6.23
C THR A 237 -10.32 6.71 -4.73
N GLY A 238 -9.09 6.71 -4.21
CA GLY A 238 -8.83 6.31 -2.82
C GLY A 238 -8.71 4.80 -2.62
N THR A 239 -8.27 4.06 -3.64
CA THR A 239 -7.79 2.68 -3.47
C THR A 239 -6.27 2.65 -3.38
N GLU A 240 -5.69 1.67 -2.67
CA GLU A 240 -4.23 1.52 -2.55
C GLU A 240 -3.78 0.11 -2.96
N GLY A 241 -2.61 0.03 -3.58
CA GLY A 241 -2.02 -1.21 -4.08
C GLY A 241 -2.40 -1.59 -5.52
N TYR A 242 -1.45 -2.20 -6.22
CA TYR A 242 -1.60 -2.57 -7.63
C TYR A 242 -2.79 -3.51 -7.90
N ALA A 243 -3.03 -4.48 -7.01
CA ALA A 243 -4.14 -5.41 -7.17
C ALA A 243 -5.51 -4.69 -7.09
N ALA A 244 -5.65 -3.69 -6.21
CA ALA A 244 -6.85 -2.87 -6.13
C ALA A 244 -7.03 -2.01 -7.39
N ALA A 245 -5.95 -1.41 -7.88
CA ALA A 245 -5.96 -0.61 -9.11
C ALA A 245 -6.35 -1.45 -10.34
N VAL A 246 -5.84 -2.68 -10.46
CA VAL A 246 -6.22 -3.62 -11.52
C VAL A 246 -7.71 -3.99 -11.43
N ALA A 247 -8.20 -4.32 -10.23
CA ALA A 247 -9.61 -4.68 -10.03
C ALA A 247 -10.56 -3.52 -10.36
N GLY A 248 -10.27 -2.31 -9.87
CA GLY A 248 -11.04 -1.11 -10.18
C GLY A 248 -10.97 -0.72 -11.66
N GLY A 249 -9.79 -0.82 -12.27
CA GLY A 249 -9.60 -0.56 -13.70
C GLY A 249 -10.38 -1.54 -14.59
N TRP A 250 -10.39 -2.83 -14.22
CA TRP A 250 -11.21 -3.83 -14.89
C TRP A 250 -12.70 -3.51 -14.79
N LEU A 251 -13.20 -3.14 -13.61
CA LEU A 251 -14.61 -2.79 -13.42
C LEU A 251 -14.99 -1.53 -14.22
N ALA A 252 -14.22 -0.44 -14.10
CA ALA A 252 -14.47 0.79 -14.81
C ALA A 252 -14.38 0.62 -16.33
N GLY A 253 -13.40 -0.14 -16.82
CA GLY A 253 -13.29 -0.48 -18.25
C GLY A 253 -14.46 -1.32 -18.75
N THR A 254 -14.89 -2.30 -17.96
CA THR A 254 -16.07 -3.12 -18.28
C THR A 254 -17.33 -2.26 -18.34
N ASN A 255 -17.54 -1.37 -17.37
CA ASN A 255 -18.68 -0.46 -17.35
C ASN A 255 -18.63 0.57 -18.47
N ALA A 256 -17.46 1.12 -18.81
CA ALA A 256 -17.31 1.97 -19.99
C ALA A 256 -17.70 1.24 -21.29
N ALA A 257 -17.26 0.00 -21.46
CA ALA A 257 -17.63 -0.81 -22.62
C ALA A 257 -19.14 -1.14 -22.66
N ARG A 258 -19.76 -1.38 -21.49
CA ARG A 258 -21.21 -1.61 -21.38
C ARG A 258 -22.01 -0.36 -21.74
N LEU A 259 -21.63 0.80 -21.21
CA LEU A 259 -22.23 2.09 -21.57
C LEU A 259 -22.15 2.36 -23.08
N ALA A 260 -21.00 2.05 -23.70
CA ALA A 260 -20.82 2.21 -25.15
C ALA A 260 -21.74 1.31 -25.98
N ARG A 261 -22.22 0.21 -25.39
CA ARG A 261 -23.20 -0.72 -25.98
C ARG A 261 -24.64 -0.46 -25.54
N GLY A 262 -24.90 0.62 -24.80
CA GLY A 262 -26.23 0.90 -24.23
C GLY A 262 -26.68 -0.11 -23.17
N LEU A 263 -25.74 -0.80 -22.53
CA LEU A 263 -26.01 -1.76 -21.47
C LEU A 263 -25.83 -1.10 -20.10
N GLU A 264 -26.65 -1.51 -19.13
CA GLU A 264 -26.52 -1.08 -17.74
C GLU A 264 -25.17 -1.47 -17.14
N PRO A 265 -24.48 -0.59 -16.40
CA PRO A 265 -23.27 -0.90 -15.64
C PRO A 265 -23.47 -2.06 -14.65
N ILE A 266 -22.38 -2.72 -14.29
CA ILE A 266 -22.35 -3.77 -13.26
C ILE A 266 -21.68 -3.25 -11.98
N ASP A 267 -22.16 -3.77 -10.87
CA ASP A 267 -21.55 -3.65 -9.54
C ASP A 267 -21.05 -5.03 -9.09
N LEU A 268 -20.07 -5.06 -8.18
CA LEU A 268 -19.50 -6.28 -7.62
C LEU A 268 -20.03 -6.50 -6.20
N PRO A 269 -20.37 -7.75 -5.81
CA PRO A 269 -20.85 -8.02 -4.46
C PRO A 269 -19.88 -7.54 -3.37
N ALA A 270 -20.39 -6.83 -2.36
CA ALA A 270 -19.59 -6.39 -1.19
C ALA A 270 -18.95 -7.56 -0.41
N THR A 271 -19.37 -8.80 -0.67
CA THR A 271 -18.79 -10.03 -0.10
C THR A 271 -17.51 -10.49 -0.81
N CYS A 272 -17.19 -9.96 -1.99
CA CYS A 272 -15.90 -10.13 -2.65
C CYS A 272 -15.00 -8.92 -2.39
N MET A 273 -13.67 -9.13 -2.35
CA MET A 273 -12.73 -8.06 -1.97
C MET A 273 -12.78 -6.84 -2.90
N SER A 274 -12.94 -7.08 -4.21
CA SER A 274 -13.08 -6.00 -5.21
C SER A 274 -14.35 -5.19 -5.01
N GLY A 275 -15.49 -5.85 -4.75
CA GLY A 275 -16.76 -5.16 -4.46
C GLY A 275 -16.71 -4.43 -3.13
N ALA A 276 -16.16 -5.05 -2.08
CA ALA A 276 -15.98 -4.39 -0.79
C ALA A 276 -15.16 -3.09 -0.90
N LEU A 277 -14.12 -3.07 -1.74
CA LEU A 277 -13.35 -1.86 -2.03
C LEU A 277 -14.15 -0.80 -2.79
N THR A 278 -14.89 -1.18 -3.84
CA THR A 278 -15.67 -0.23 -4.65
C THR A 278 -16.83 0.37 -3.86
N HIS A 279 -17.49 -0.43 -3.02
CA HIS A 279 -18.46 0.05 -2.04
C HIS A 279 -17.80 0.96 -1.00
N PHE A 280 -16.67 0.59 -0.41
CA PHE A 280 -15.97 1.44 0.55
C PHE A 280 -15.65 2.82 -0.02
N VAL A 281 -15.04 2.90 -1.22
CA VAL A 281 -14.72 4.20 -1.81
C VAL A 281 -15.95 5.01 -2.23
N SER A 282 -17.12 4.37 -2.37
CA SER A 282 -18.37 5.02 -2.79
C SER A 282 -19.31 5.36 -1.63
N GLU A 283 -19.11 4.76 -0.45
CA GLU A 283 -20.08 4.77 0.65
C GLU A 283 -19.46 5.08 2.02
N ALA A 284 -18.13 5.14 2.13
CA ALA A 284 -17.47 5.44 3.40
C ALA A 284 -17.88 6.82 3.96
N PRO A 285 -17.93 6.97 5.31
CA PRO A 285 -18.16 8.27 5.93
C PRO A 285 -17.14 9.31 5.47
N THR A 286 -17.63 10.49 5.11
CA THR A 286 -16.86 11.50 4.36
C THR A 286 -15.88 12.30 5.19
N ALA A 287 -16.16 12.53 6.49
CA ALA A 287 -15.43 13.47 7.33
C ALA A 287 -13.91 13.18 7.47
N LYS A 288 -13.45 11.96 7.16
CA LYS A 288 -12.04 11.53 7.17
C LYS A 288 -11.76 10.43 6.14
N PHE A 289 -12.27 10.55 4.92
CA PHE A 289 -12.01 9.57 3.88
C PHE A 289 -10.50 9.50 3.60
N GLN A 290 -9.95 8.28 3.64
CA GLN A 290 -8.55 7.98 3.37
C GLN A 290 -8.49 6.84 2.37
N PRO A 291 -7.41 6.74 1.57
CA PRO A 291 -7.23 5.61 0.69
C PRO A 291 -7.30 4.28 1.44
N MET A 292 -7.67 3.21 0.75
CA MET A 292 -7.88 1.92 1.38
C MET A 292 -7.23 0.79 0.58
N PRO A 293 -6.30 0.02 1.18
CA PRO A 293 -5.83 -1.23 0.59
C PRO A 293 -6.84 -2.36 0.83
N PRO A 294 -6.76 -3.45 0.02
CA PRO A 294 -7.53 -4.66 0.26
C PRO A 294 -7.25 -5.22 1.66
N ASN A 295 -8.30 -5.33 2.49
CA ASN A 295 -8.18 -5.94 3.81
C ASN A 295 -9.49 -6.64 4.21
N PHE A 296 -9.38 -7.72 4.99
CA PHE A 296 -10.54 -8.52 5.40
C PHE A 296 -11.53 -7.76 6.30
N GLY A 297 -11.17 -6.60 6.85
CA GLY A 297 -12.07 -5.76 7.64
C GLY A 297 -13.14 -5.06 6.81
N LEU A 298 -12.96 -4.96 5.49
CA LEU A 298 -13.97 -4.43 4.57
C LEU A 298 -15.08 -5.45 4.26
N LEU A 299 -14.79 -6.73 4.45
CA LEU A 299 -15.75 -7.78 4.13
C LEU A 299 -16.83 -7.83 5.23
N PRO A 300 -18.12 -8.00 4.86
CA PRO A 300 -19.16 -8.29 5.82
C PRO A 300 -18.81 -9.53 6.66
N ASP A 301 -19.09 -9.50 7.95
CA ASP A 301 -18.81 -10.64 8.84
C ASP A 301 -19.46 -11.94 8.35
N LEU A 302 -18.84 -13.08 8.68
CA LEU A 302 -19.46 -14.38 8.48
C LEU A 302 -20.60 -14.56 9.49
N PRO A 303 -21.70 -15.25 9.12
CA PRO A 303 -22.80 -15.55 10.05
C PRO A 303 -22.35 -16.28 11.31
N GLU A 304 -21.32 -17.14 11.18
CA GLU A 304 -20.75 -17.91 12.27
C GLU A 304 -19.29 -17.55 12.52
N ARG A 305 -18.93 -17.50 13.81
CA ARG A 305 -17.55 -17.23 14.22
C ARG A 305 -16.68 -18.48 14.07
N ILE A 306 -15.86 -18.51 13.04
CA ILE A 306 -14.86 -19.56 12.82
C ILE A 306 -13.54 -19.19 13.54
N ARG A 307 -13.11 -20.01 14.50
CA ARG A 307 -11.85 -19.79 15.25
C ARG A 307 -10.61 -20.10 14.43
N ASP A 308 -10.63 -21.17 13.63
CA ASP A 308 -9.49 -21.55 12.81
C ASP A 308 -9.30 -20.55 11.65
N LYS A 309 -8.08 -20.00 11.54
CA LYS A 309 -7.79 -18.94 10.58
C LYS A 309 -7.92 -19.41 9.14
N ARG A 310 -7.49 -20.64 8.82
CA ARG A 310 -7.50 -21.17 7.46
C ARG A 310 -8.92 -21.50 7.02
N ALA A 311 -9.71 -22.14 7.88
CA ALA A 311 -11.12 -22.40 7.64
C ALA A 311 -11.92 -21.09 7.48
N ARG A 312 -11.65 -20.08 8.31
CA ARG A 312 -12.30 -18.77 8.20
C ARG A 312 -12.02 -18.10 6.86
N TYR A 313 -10.79 -18.11 6.38
CA TYR A 313 -10.45 -17.56 5.07
C TYR A 313 -11.02 -18.39 3.92
N GLY A 314 -11.13 -19.71 4.08
CA GLY A 314 -11.86 -20.57 3.14
C GLY A 314 -13.33 -20.19 3.03
N ALA A 315 -14.01 -19.97 4.16
CA ALA A 315 -15.42 -19.57 4.18
C ALA A 315 -15.66 -18.21 3.51
N TYR A 316 -14.79 -17.21 3.74
CA TYR A 316 -14.86 -15.93 3.02
C TYR A 316 -14.71 -16.11 1.51
N ARG A 317 -13.74 -16.92 1.05
CA ARG A 317 -13.55 -17.24 -0.36
C ARG A 317 -14.80 -17.88 -0.95
N ASP A 318 -15.35 -18.91 -0.28
CA ASP A 318 -16.47 -19.68 -0.82
C ASP A 318 -17.73 -18.83 -0.95
N ARG A 319 -18.03 -17.98 0.05
CA ARG A 319 -19.10 -16.99 -0.03
C ARG A 319 -18.89 -16.01 -1.20
N ALA A 320 -17.69 -15.45 -1.32
CA ALA A 320 -17.38 -14.50 -2.40
C ALA A 320 -17.54 -15.13 -3.79
N LEU A 321 -17.09 -16.37 -3.99
CA LEU A 321 -17.25 -17.08 -5.25
C LEU A 321 -18.71 -17.40 -5.56
N GLN A 322 -19.49 -17.80 -4.55
CA GLN A 322 -20.92 -18.04 -4.70
C GLN A 322 -21.67 -16.77 -5.12
N ASP A 323 -21.38 -15.63 -4.49
CA ASP A 323 -22.05 -14.37 -4.79
C ASP A 323 -21.64 -13.78 -6.15
N LEU A 324 -20.49 -14.18 -6.69
CA LEU A 324 -20.05 -13.83 -8.05
C LEU A 324 -20.68 -14.70 -9.13
N GLU A 325 -21.29 -15.84 -8.79
CA GLU A 325 -21.84 -16.79 -9.77
C GLU A 325 -22.91 -16.16 -10.70
N PRO A 326 -23.85 -15.32 -10.23
CA PRO A 326 -24.79 -14.63 -11.11
C PRO A 326 -24.12 -13.75 -12.16
N MET A 327 -22.93 -13.22 -11.86
CA MET A 327 -22.19 -12.36 -12.80
C MET A 327 -21.53 -13.16 -13.92
N ARG A 328 -21.26 -14.46 -13.73
CA ARG A 328 -20.75 -15.33 -14.80
C ARG A 328 -21.74 -15.51 -15.94
N ALA A 329 -23.03 -15.32 -15.68
CA ALA A 329 -24.08 -15.35 -16.69
C ALA A 329 -24.17 -14.05 -17.51
N LEU A 330 -23.49 -12.96 -17.10
CA LEU A 330 -23.47 -11.67 -17.81
C LEU A 330 -22.52 -11.66 -19.03
N GLN A 331 -22.17 -12.84 -19.56
CA GLN A 331 -21.37 -12.92 -20.79
C GLN A 331 -22.07 -12.12 -21.87
N PRO A 332 -21.37 -11.20 -22.56
CA PRO A 332 -21.94 -10.61 -23.76
C PRO A 332 -22.26 -11.76 -24.71
N GLU A 333 -23.47 -11.79 -25.25
CA GLU A 333 -23.78 -12.65 -26.39
C GLU A 333 -22.61 -12.54 -27.36
N THR A 334 -21.98 -13.67 -27.68
CA THR A 334 -20.91 -13.78 -28.64
C THR A 334 -21.30 -12.93 -29.83
N VAL A 335 -20.52 -11.87 -30.08
CA VAL A 335 -20.66 -11.07 -31.28
C VAL A 335 -20.33 -12.02 -32.43
N THR A 336 -21.35 -12.61 -33.04
CA THR A 336 -21.21 -13.20 -34.37
C THR A 336 -20.87 -12.05 -35.29
N ALA A 337 -19.65 -12.10 -35.81
CA ALA A 337 -19.07 -11.15 -36.74
C ALA A 337 -19.89 -11.01 -38.03
#